data_AF-A0A0B5AS93-F1
#
_entry.id   AF-A0A0B5AS93-F1
#
_cell.length_a   1.000
_cell.length_b   1.000
_cell.length_c   1.000
_cell.angle_alpha   90.00
_cell.angle_beta   90.00
_cell.angle_gamma   90.00
#
_symmetry.space_group_name_H-M   'P 1'
#
loop_
_entity.id
_entity.type
_entity.pdbx_description
1 polymer ?
#
loop_
_entity_poly.entity_id
_entity_poly.type
_entity_poly.pdbx_seq_one_letter_code
_entity_poly.pdbx_strand_id
1 'polypeptide(L)' 'MNYCPKCGNDKIKEVGGIEIAYELSVFTGKMLKKEKEGSTLWWKYVCKCGYESSVHAD' A
#
# COMPACT_ATOMS: atom_id res chain seq x y z
N MET A 1 6.49 -13.31 12.40
CA MET A 1 5.76 -12.27 13.15
C MET A 1 6.51 -10.97 12.96
N ASN A 2 5.91 -10.02 12.26
CA ASN A 2 6.49 -8.69 12.08
C ASN A 2 6.20 -7.89 13.34
N TYR A 3 7.19 -7.81 14.22
CA TYR A 3 7.09 -7.27 15.57
C TYR A 3 8.06 -6.09 15.69
N CYS A 4 7.56 -4.94 16.13
CA CYS A 4 8.41 -3.81 16.47
C CYS A 4 9.13 -4.17 17.78
N PRO A 5 10.47 -4.30 17.80
CA PRO A 5 11.21 -4.73 18.98
C PRO A 5 10.98 -3.85 20.22
N LYS A 6 10.56 -2.59 20.00
CA LYS A 6 10.37 -1.58 21.06
C LYS A 6 8.93 -1.40 21.50
N CYS A 7 7.97 -1.51 20.59
CA CYS A 7 6.58 -1.15 20.85
C CYS A 7 5.61 -2.32 20.76
N GLY A 8 6.10 -3.50 20.39
CA GLY A 8 5.29 -4.65 20.09
C GLY A 8 4.38 -4.48 18.87
N ASN A 9 3.35 -5.31 18.77
CA ASN A 9 2.51 -5.39 17.57
C ASN A 9 1.38 -4.34 17.56
N ASP A 10 0.94 -3.87 18.74
CA ASP A 10 -0.24 -3.00 18.89
C ASP A 10 -0.13 -1.62 18.21
N LYS A 11 1.09 -1.23 17.81
CA LYS A 11 1.40 0.06 17.18
C LYS A 11 1.98 -0.07 15.79
N ILE A 12 1.93 -1.26 15.19
CA ILE A 12 2.38 -1.50 13.83
C ILE A 12 1.23 -1.19 12.86
N LYS A 13 1.56 -0.54 11.76
CA LYS A 13 0.66 -0.32 10.63
C LYS A 13 1.26 -1.00 9.41
N GLU A 14 0.42 -1.64 8.63
CA GLU A 14 0.77 -1.98 7.26
C GLU A 14 0.62 -0.73 6.40
N VAL A 15 1.61 -0.48 5.55
CA VAL A 15 1.56 0.54 4.51
C VAL A 15 1.98 -0.11 3.21
N GLY A 16 1.29 0.22 2.13
CA GLY A 16 1.52 -0.41 0.84
C GLY A 16 1.09 0.47 -0.32
N GLY A 17 1.49 0.05 -1.51
CA GLY A 17 1.02 0.60 -2.77
C GLY A 17 0.09 -0.39 -3.44
N ILE A 18 -1.04 0.10 -3.93
CA ILE A 18 -1.97 -0.66 -4.76
C ILE A 18 -1.99 -0.09 -6.17
N GLU A 19 -2.03 -0.95 -7.17
CA GLU A 19 -2.32 -0.60 -8.56
C GLU A 19 -3.82 -0.73 -8.80
N ILE A 20 -4.45 0.32 -9.34
CA ILE A 20 -5.86 0.29 -9.73
C ILE A 20 -5.95 0.56 -11.23
N ALA A 21 -6.52 -0.38 -11.97
CA ALA A 21 -6.79 -0.19 -13.39
C ALA A 21 -7.87 0.88 -13.61
N TYR A 22 -7.66 1.71 -14.62
CA TYR A 22 -8.62 2.74 -15.03
C TYR A 22 -8.60 2.90 -16.55
N GLU A 23 -9.70 3.42 -17.07
CA GLU A 23 -9.85 3.80 -18.48
C GLU A 23 -10.02 5.31 -18.57
N LEU A 24 -9.30 5.95 -19.49
CA LEU A 24 -9.29 7.39 -19.66
C LEU A 24 -9.47 7.76 -21.12
N SER A 25 -10.30 8.76 -21.39
CA SER A 25 -10.41 9.36 -22.72
C SER A 25 -9.17 10.21 -23.00
N VAL A 26 -8.29 9.76 -23.90
CA VAL A 26 -7.09 10.52 -24.28
C VAL A 26 -7.43 11.88 -24.87
N PHE A 27 -8.52 11.97 -25.63
CA PHE A 27 -8.96 13.22 -26.25
C PHE A 27 -9.46 14.26 -25.23
N THR A 28 -10.21 13.84 -24.21
CA THR A 28 -10.85 14.77 -23.25
C THR A 28 -10.20 14.81 -21.88
N GLY A 29 -9.28 13.88 -21.58
CA GLY A 29 -8.70 13.69 -20.26
C GLY A 29 -9.64 13.08 -19.22
N LYS A 30 -10.90 12.77 -19.56
CA LYS A 30 -11.89 12.28 -18.59
C LYS A 30 -11.68 10.80 -18.27
N MET A 31 -11.68 10.47 -16.99
CA MET A 31 -11.74 9.08 -16.51
C MET A 31 -13.12 8.49 -16.83
N LEU A 32 -13.13 7.40 -17.60
CA LEU A 32 -14.33 6.72 -18.07
C LEU A 32 -14.72 5.59 -17.13
N LYS A 33 -13.72 4.87 -16.62
CA LYS A 33 -13.89 3.74 -15.70
C LYS A 33 -12.71 3.71 -14.73
N LYS A 34 -12.98 3.23 -13.52
CA LYS A 34 -11.97 2.90 -12.52
C LYS A 34 -12.40 1.62 -11.83
N GLU A 35 -11.51 0.64 -11.75
CA GLU A 35 -11.79 -0.58 -11.01
C GLU A 35 -11.90 -0.28 -9.52
N LYS A 36 -12.78 -1.00 -8.83
CA LYS A 36 -12.99 -0.83 -7.38
C LYS A 36 -11.90 -1.52 -6.56
N GLU A 37 -11.30 -2.54 -7.13
CA GLU A 37 -10.27 -3.37 -6.53
C GLU A 37 -9.00 -3.23 -7.36
N GLY A 38 -7.87 -3.48 -6.70
CA GLY A 38 -6.54 -3.33 -7.27
C GLY A 38 -5.60 -4.40 -6.74
N SER A 39 -4.45 -4.55 -7.39
CA SER A 39 -3.41 -5.47 -6.95
C SER A 39 -2.45 -4.75 -6.02
N THR A 40 -2.10 -5.38 -4.90
CA THR A 40 -1.01 -4.89 -4.06
C THR A 40 0.29 -5.01 -4.84
N LEU A 41 1.04 -3.92 -4.95
CA LEU A 41 2.37 -3.92 -5.60
C LEU A 41 3.47 -4.13 -4.58
N TRP A 42 3.30 -3.53 -3.41
CA TRP A 42 4.23 -3.66 -2.32
C TRP A 42 3.54 -3.34 -1.00
N TRP A 43 4.11 -3.87 0.07
CA TRP A 43 3.72 -3.53 1.42
C TRP A 43 4.92 -3.63 2.38
N LYS A 44 4.84 -2.91 3.49
CA LYS A 44 5.77 -2.98 4.62
C LYS A 44 5.05 -2.65 5.93
N TYR A 45 5.67 -3.02 7.03
CA TYR A 45 5.22 -2.68 8.37
C TYR A 45 5.99 -1.49 8.91
N VAL A 46 5.27 -0.48 9.40
CA VAL A 46 5.85 0.71 10.02
C VAL A 46 5.30 0.91 11.42
N CYS A 47 6.14 1.39 12.34
CA CYS A 47 5.74 1.76 13.69
C CYS A 47 6.00 3.25 13.92
N LYS A 48 5.15 3.90 14.74
CA LYS A 48 5.31 5.32 15.11
C LYS A 48 6.67 5.63 15.77
N CYS A 49 7.34 4.63 16.34
CA CYS A 49 8.67 4.80 16.95
C CYS A 49 9.84 4.78 15.95
N GLY A 50 9.55 4.73 14.64
CA GLY A 50 10.57 4.72 13.57
C GLY A 50 11.07 3.33 13.16
N TYR A 51 10.42 2.25 13.61
CA TYR A 51 10.69 0.91 13.09
C TYR A 51 10.03 0.73 11.72
N GLU A 52 10.77 0.15 10.77
CA GLU A 52 10.28 -0.24 9.45
C GLU A 52 10.76 -1.65 9.11
N SER A 53 9.87 -2.50 8.59
CA SER A 53 10.26 -3.80 8.04
C SER A 53 10.86 -3.66 6.64
N SER A 54 11.41 -4.76 6.12
CA SER A 54 11.69 -4.88 4.69
C SER A 54 10.43 -4.62 3.86
N VAL A 55 10.63 -4.10 2.66
CA VAL A 55 9.59 -4.00 1.64
C VAL A 55 9.36 -5.39 1.06
N HIS A 56 8.09 -5.77 0.96
CA HIS A 56 7.62 -6.97 0.29
C HIS A 56 6.89 -6.54 -0.98
N ALA A 57 7.02 -7.31 -2.05
CA ALA A 57 6.34 -7.09 -3.33
C ALA A 57 5.74 -8.43 -3.79
N ASP A 58 4.57 -8.35 -4.43
CA ASP A 58 3.83 -9.50 -4.95
C ASP A 58 4.31 -9.90 -6.37
#